data_AF-A0A7K3DPE0-F1
#
_entry.id   AF-A0A7K3DPE0-F1
#
_cell.length_a   1.000
_cell.length_b   1.000
_cell.length_c   1.000
_cell.angle_alpha   90.00
_cell.angle_beta   90.00
_cell.angle_gamma   90.00
#
_symmetry.space_group_name_H-M   'P 1'
#
loop_
_entity.id
_entity.type
_entity.pdbx_description
1 polymer ?
#
loop_
_entity_poly.entity_id
_entity_poly.type
_entity_poly.pdbx_seq_one_letter_code
_entity_poly.pdbx_strand_id
1 'polypeptide(L)' 'MTDQDTRPSSAYGVHSEVGRLRKVLVCAPGLAHRRLTPTNSDDLLFDDVMWVENAQRDHADFVAELRGRGVDVLELHDV' A
#
# COMPACT_ATOMS: atom_id res chain seq x y z
N MET A 1 -35.12 -20.10 -6.03
CA MET A 1 -33.71 -20.32 -5.63
C MET A 1 -32.91 -19.23 -6.32
N THR A 2 -32.87 -18.05 -5.70
CA THR A 2 -32.28 -16.83 -6.27
C THR A 2 -30.77 -16.88 -6.08
N ASP A 3 -30.06 -17.01 -7.20
CA ASP A 3 -28.62 -16.88 -7.28
C ASP A 3 -28.27 -15.39 -7.16
N GLN A 4 -27.79 -14.98 -5.99
CA GLN A 4 -27.22 -13.65 -5.75
C GLN A 4 -25.80 -13.66 -6.32
N ASP A 5 -25.72 -13.44 -7.63
CA ASP A 5 -24.49 -13.19 -8.37
C ASP A 5 -23.77 -11.96 -7.77
N THR A 6 -22.78 -12.23 -6.92
CA THR A 6 -21.93 -11.22 -6.27
C THR A 6 -20.97 -10.68 -7.33
N ARG A 7 -21.44 -9.71 -8.12
CA ARG A 7 -20.57 -8.93 -9.00
C ARG A 7 -19.50 -8.24 -8.14
N PRO A 8 -18.22 -8.18 -8.56
CA PRO A 8 -17.27 -7.29 -7.92
C PRO A 8 -17.88 -5.89 -7.95
N SER A 9 -17.89 -5.20 -6.80
CA SER A 9 -18.76 -4.06 -6.56
C SER A 9 -18.71 -3.10 -7.76
N SER A 10 -19.84 -2.86 -8.42
CA SER A 10 -19.92 -1.88 -9.52
C SER A 10 -19.63 -0.44 -9.05
N ALA A 11 -19.31 -0.26 -7.77
CA ALA A 11 -19.00 1.01 -7.11
C ALA A 11 -17.49 1.29 -7.00
N TYR A 12 -16.62 0.26 -7.04
CA TYR A 12 -15.17 0.47 -7.02
C TYR A 12 -14.59 0.23 -8.42
N GLY A 13 -13.86 1.21 -8.93
CA GLY A 13 -13.25 1.15 -10.25
C GLY A 13 -12.13 2.17 -10.43
N VAL A 14 -11.02 1.73 -11.00
CA VAL A 14 -9.90 2.57 -11.44
C VAL A 14 -9.98 2.63 -12.96
N HIS A 15 -10.45 3.76 -13.48
CA HIS A 15 -10.64 3.96 -14.94
C HIS A 15 -9.58 4.89 -15.56
N SER A 16 -8.67 5.39 -14.73
CA SER A 16 -7.59 6.29 -15.12
C SER A 16 -6.46 6.20 -14.10
N GLU A 17 -5.21 6.19 -14.57
CA GLU A 17 -4.01 6.24 -13.73
C GLU A 17 -3.63 7.68 -13.31
N VAL A 18 -4.21 8.69 -13.96
CA VAL A 18 -3.92 10.13 -13.74
C VAL A 18 -5.13 10.93 -13.24
N GLY A 19 -6.29 10.27 -13.12
CA GLY A 19 -7.50 10.88 -12.59
C GLY A 19 -7.37 11.22 -11.09
N ARG A 20 -8.33 12.00 -10.58
CA ARG A 20 -8.35 12.34 -9.15
C ARG A 20 -8.49 11.09 -8.29
N LEU A 21 -7.44 10.77 -7.54
CA LEU A 21 -7.41 9.70 -6.55
C LEU A 21 -8.39 10.02 -5.40
N ARG A 22 -9.22 9.04 -5.03
CA ARG A 22 -10.25 9.20 -3.98
C ARG A 22 -10.01 8.28 -2.80
N LYS A 23 -9.64 7.02 -3.06
CA LYS A 23 -9.33 6.01 -2.06
C LYS A 23 -8.10 5.23 -2.52
N VAL A 24 -7.21 4.90 -1.61
CA VAL A 24 -6.00 4.11 -1.87
C VAL A 24 -5.72 3.17 -0.71
N LEU A 25 -5.17 2.00 -1.03
CA LEU A 25 -4.66 1.03 -0.08
C LEU A 25 -3.14 1.16 -0.05
N VAL A 26 -2.57 1.30 1.15
CA VAL A 26 -1.12 1.36 1.39
C VAL A 26 -0.71 0.23 2.33
N CYS A 27 0.61 0.01 2.45
CA CYS A 27 1.17 -1.01 3.33
C CYS A 27 2.47 -0.49 3.91
N ALA A 28 2.47 -0.18 5.20
CA ALA A 28 3.65 0.36 5.85
C ALA A 28 4.79 -0.67 5.93
N PRO A 29 6.07 -0.25 5.81
CA PRO A 29 7.20 -1.13 6.05
C PRO A 29 7.18 -1.70 7.48
N GLY A 30 7.12 -3.04 7.59
CA GLY A 30 7.03 -3.75 8.87
C GLY A 30 8.17 -4.72 9.14
N LEU A 31 7.89 -5.72 10.00
CA LEU A 31 8.85 -6.73 10.47
C LEU A 31 9.53 -7.51 9.32
N ALA A 32 8.84 -7.73 8.20
CA ALA A 32 9.39 -8.42 7.05
C ALA A 32 10.68 -7.74 6.54
N HIS A 33 10.68 -6.41 6.45
CA HIS A 33 11.82 -5.63 5.95
C HIS A 33 13.02 -5.66 6.91
N ARG A 34 12.80 -5.84 8.22
CA ARG A 34 13.88 -5.99 9.21
C ARG A 34 14.67 -7.31 9.05
N ARG A 35 14.15 -8.26 8.25
CA ARG A 35 14.78 -9.56 7.99
C ARG A 35 15.54 -9.60 6.67
N LEU A 36 15.60 -8.47 5.96
CA LEU A 36 16.47 -8.31 4.81
C LEU A 36 17.92 -8.34 5.27
N THR A 37 18.71 -9.12 4.56
CA THR A 37 20.15 -9.29 4.76
C THR A 37 20.82 -9.21 3.40
N PRO A 38 22.12 -8.87 3.34
CA PRO A 38 22.82 -8.81 2.05
C PRO A 38 22.84 -10.15 1.27
N THR A 39 22.58 -11.27 1.95
CA THR A 39 22.57 -12.60 1.32
C THR A 39 21.21 -12.99 0.76
N ASN A 40 20.12 -12.34 1.17
CA ASN A 40 18.76 -12.68 0.74
C ASN A 40 18.02 -11.55 0.01
N SER A 41 18.62 -10.36 -0.12
CA SER A 41 17.98 -9.19 -0.74
C SER A 41 17.57 -9.48 -2.17
N ASP A 42 18.49 -10.01 -2.97
CA ASP A 42 18.30 -10.25 -4.40
C ASP A 42 17.17 -11.27 -4.64
N ASP A 43 17.15 -12.35 -3.85
CA ASP A 43 16.09 -13.38 -3.89
C ASP A 43 14.72 -12.83 -3.48
N LEU A 44 14.70 -11.77 -2.68
CA LEU A 44 13.48 -11.11 -2.18
C LEU A 44 13.10 -9.86 -2.99
N LEU A 45 13.71 -9.67 -4.17
CA LEU A 45 13.44 -8.55 -5.09
C LEU A 45 13.80 -7.17 -4.52
N PHE A 46 14.83 -7.12 -3.67
CA PHE A 46 15.42 -5.87 -3.17
C PHE A 46 16.84 -5.70 -3.72
N ASP A 47 17.15 -4.48 -4.18
CA ASP A 47 18.51 -4.15 -4.65
C ASP A 47 19.53 -4.05 -3.49
N ASP A 48 19.08 -3.73 -2.27
CA ASP A 48 19.92 -3.63 -1.07
C ASP A 48 19.08 -3.76 0.23
N VAL A 49 19.75 -3.81 1.38
CA VAL A 49 19.12 -3.78 2.71
C VAL A 49 18.51 -2.41 3.02
N MET A 50 17.34 -2.42 3.65
CA MET A 50 16.57 -1.22 3.93
C MET A 50 16.85 -0.65 5.33
N TRP A 51 16.99 0.67 5.43
CA TRP A 51 16.86 1.37 6.72
C TRP A 51 15.38 1.51 7.09
N VAL A 52 14.86 0.51 7.81
CA VAL A 52 13.42 0.35 8.06
C VAL A 52 12.80 1.54 8.79
N GLU A 53 13.47 2.10 9.81
CA GLU A 53 12.96 3.25 10.55
C GLU A 53 12.80 4.49 9.66
N ASN A 54 13.75 4.70 8.74
CA ASN A 54 13.68 5.79 7.77
C ASN A 54 12.54 5.55 6.78
N ALA A 55 12.40 4.32 6.26
CA ALA A 55 11.32 3.95 5.35
C ALA A 55 9.93 4.11 5.99
N GLN A 56 9.79 3.81 7.29
CA GLN A 56 8.55 4.03 8.04
C GLN A 56 8.21 5.52 8.15
N ARG A 57 9.20 6.39 8.40
CA ARG A 57 9.01 7.84 8.43
C ARG A 57 8.58 8.35 7.06
N ASP A 58 9.30 7.98 6.01
CA ASP A 58 9.01 8.41 4.64
C ASP A 58 7.60 7.91 4.19
N HIS A 59 7.20 6.70 4.59
CA HIS A 59 5.84 6.20 4.36
C HIS A 59 4.78 7.00 5.14
N ALA A 60 5.05 7.38 6.38
CA ALA A 60 4.15 8.21 7.17
C ALA A 60 3.95 9.60 6.54
N ASP A 61 5.03 10.20 6.05
CA ASP A 61 5.00 11.48 5.33
C ASP A 61 4.18 11.37 4.03
N PHE A 62 4.38 10.28 3.27
CA PHE A 62 3.58 9.98 2.07
C PHE A 62 2.08 9.86 2.38
N VAL A 63 1.72 9.14 3.44
CA VAL A 63 0.32 9.01 3.89
C VAL A 63 -0.25 10.35 4.35
N ALA A 64 0.53 11.17 5.06
CA ALA A 64 0.11 12.49 5.50
C ALA A 64 -0.20 13.42 4.31
N GLU A 65 0.65 13.41 3.28
CA GLU A 65 0.43 14.16 2.03
C GLU A 65 -0.86 13.75 1.32
N LEU A 66 -1.11 12.43 1.21
CA LEU A 66 -2.34 11.92 0.59
C LEU A 66 -3.59 12.35 1.36
N ARG A 67 -3.57 12.21 2.69
CA ARG A 67 -4.67 12.62 3.56
C ARG A 67 -4.88 14.14 3.51
N GLY A 68 -3.81 14.93 3.46
CA GLY A 68 -3.86 16.38 3.29
C GLY A 68 -4.54 16.81 1.99
N ARG A 69 -4.50 15.97 0.95
CA ARG A 69 -5.20 16.18 -0.34
C ARG A 69 -6.64 15.62 -0.35
N GLY A 70 -7.12 15.11 0.79
CA GLY A 70 -8.47 14.56 0.95
C GLY A 70 -8.65 13.15 0.36
N VAL A 71 -7.55 12.38 0.22
CA VAL A 71 -7.62 10.97 -0.18
C VAL A 71 -7.94 10.10 1.04
N ASP A 72 -8.87 9.16 0.88
CA ASP A 72 -9.14 8.12 1.88
C ASP A 72 -8.04 7.05 1.82
N VAL A 73 -7.18 7.02 2.83
CA VAL A 73 -6.02 6.13 2.90
C VAL A 73 -6.29 4.99 3.87
N LEU A 74 -6.37 3.79 3.33
CA LEU A 74 -6.52 2.54 4.06
C LEU A 74 -5.17 1.87 4.26
N GLU A 75 -4.89 1.35 5.45
CA GLU A 75 -3.71 0.52 5.70
C GLU A 75 -4.06 -0.96 5.55
N LEU A 76 -3.25 -1.70 4.80
CA LEU A 76 -3.48 -3.12 4.48
C LEU A 76 -3.64 -4.01 5.72
N HIS A 77 -2.95 -3.69 6.81
CA HIS A 77 -3.01 -4.48 8.04
C HIS A 77 -4.22 -4.14 8.93
N ASP A 78 -4.95 -3.06 8.62
CA ASP A 78 -6.09 -2.58 9.41
C ASP A 78 -7.45 -2.88 8.72
N VAL A 79 -7.43 -3.45 7.50
CA VAL A 79 -8.61 -3.78 6.69
C VAL A 79 -9.08 -5.23 6.84
#